data_AF-A0ABD4S975-F1
#
_entry.id   AF-A0ABD4S975-F1
#
_cell.length_a   1.000
_cell.length_b   1.000
_cell.length_c   1.000
_cell.angle_alpha   90.00
_cell.angle_beta   90.00
_cell.angle_gamma   90.00
#
_symmetry.space_group_name_H-M   'P 1'
#
loop_
_entity.id
_entity.type
_entity.pdbx_description
1 polymer ?
#
loop_
_entity_poly.entity_id
_entity_poly.type
_entity_poly.pdbx_seq_one_letter_code
_entity_poly.pdbx_strand_id
1 'polypeptide(L)'
;MKINFTIGGEPVGKERPRMNSITKRTYTPNKTKNYEDLIKWLYQSKVKHYFEGYIKMTLKCYYSIAKSNSKKVKEQKRNNVLRPSKKPDIDNIVKIIADSLNEIAYKDDTQIVEVVASKYYSDRPRVEVMLEDII
;
A
#
# COMPACT_ATOMS: atom_id res chain seq x y z
N MET A 1 11.62 -4.53 16.86
CA MET A 1 12.35 -3.98 15.69
C MET A 1 11.43 -3.04 14.90
N LYS A 2 11.97 -2.07 14.15
CA LYS A 2 11.17 -1.17 13.31
C LYS A 2 11.79 -1.02 11.92
N ILE A 3 10.98 -1.23 10.90
CA ILE A 3 11.40 -1.27 9.50
C ILE A 3 10.49 -0.38 8.68
N ASN A 4 11.08 0.41 7.80
CA ASN A 4 10.36 1.29 6.89
C ASN A 4 10.88 1.17 5.47
N PHE A 5 9.97 1.11 4.51
CA PHE A 5 10.31 1.19 3.09
C PHE A 5 9.26 1.99 2.33
N THR A 6 9.64 2.45 1.15
CA THR A 6 8.80 3.29 0.30
C THR A 6 8.61 2.63 -1.05
N ILE A 7 7.36 2.53 -1.47
CA ILE A 7 6.94 2.07 -2.79
C ILE A 7 6.65 3.32 -3.62
N GLY A 8 7.42 3.53 -4.69
CA GLY A 8 7.21 4.66 -5.59
C GLY A 8 5.97 4.49 -6.47
N GLY A 9 5.29 5.60 -6.77
CA GLY A 9 4.14 5.61 -7.68
C GLY A 9 2.80 5.80 -6.99
N GLU A 10 1.72 5.81 -7.77
CA GLU A 10 0.37 5.94 -7.20
C GLU A 10 0.03 4.72 -6.32
N PRO A 11 -0.68 4.93 -5.20
CA PRO A 11 -1.22 3.83 -4.42
C PRO A 11 -2.12 2.95 -5.28
N VAL A 12 -1.81 1.65 -5.32
CA VAL A 12 -2.62 0.62 -5.97
C VAL A 12 -3.31 -0.20 -4.87
N GLY A 13 -4.56 -0.58 -5.08
CA GLY A 13 -5.30 -1.46 -4.18
C GLY A 13 -5.51 -2.82 -4.83
N LYS A 14 -5.77 -3.84 -4.00
CA LYS A 14 -6.07 -5.18 -4.50
C LYS A 14 -7.38 -5.16 -5.28
N GLU A 15 -7.30 -5.47 -6.58
CA GLU A 15 -8.50 -5.67 -7.38
C GLU A 15 -9.04 -7.09 -7.15
N ARG A 16 -10.36 -7.24 -7.00
CA ARG A 16 -10.96 -8.57 -6.88
C ARG A 16 -10.77 -9.35 -8.18
N PRO A 17 -10.53 -10.67 -8.11
CA PRO A 17 -10.43 -11.52 -9.29
C PRO A 17 -11.66 -11.34 -10.18
N ARG A 18 -11.43 -11.10 -11.47
CA ARG A 18 -12.50 -10.94 -12.44
C ARG A 18 -12.68 -12.25 -13.19
N MET A 19 -13.94 -12.61 -13.42
CA MET A 19 -14.27 -13.74 -14.28
C MET A 19 -14.27 -13.26 -15.73
N ASN A 20 -13.51 -13.93 -16.59
CA ASN A 20 -13.63 -13.70 -18.02
C ASN A 20 -14.91 -14.41 -18.51
N SER A 21 -15.89 -13.64 -18.96
CA SER A 21 -17.18 -14.18 -19.42
C SER A 21 -17.06 -15.11 -20.65
N ILE A 22 -15.98 -14.98 -21.42
CA ILE A 22 -15.74 -15.77 -22.64
C ILE A 22 -15.05 -17.10 -22.31
N THR A 23 -14.01 -17.07 -21.48
CA THR A 23 -13.22 -18.28 -21.13
C THR A 23 -13.65 -18.95 -19.84
N LYS A 24 -14.60 -18.36 -19.09
CA LYS A 24 -15.06 -18.76 -17.75
C LYS A 24 -13.94 -18.93 -16.71
N ARG A 25 -12.72 -18.45 -17.00
CA ARG A 25 -11.58 -18.48 -16.08
C ARG A 25 -11.50 -17.20 -15.28
N THR A 26 -11.23 -17.33 -13.99
CA THR A 26 -10.95 -16.21 -13.10
C THR A 26 -9.51 -15.75 -13.30
N TYR A 27 -9.29 -14.45 -13.51
CA TYR A 27 -7.95 -13.88 -13.61
C TYR A 27 -7.80 -12.68 -12.66
N THR A 28 -6.63 -12.60 -12.05
CA THR A 28 -6.19 -11.40 -11.34
C THR A 28 -5.59 -10.43 -12.36
N PRO A 29 -5.97 -9.14 -12.35
CA PRO A 29 -5.40 -8.16 -13.27
C PRO A 29 -3.87 -8.07 -13.14
N ASN A 30 -3.15 -8.02 -14.26
CA ASN A 30 -1.68 -7.93 -14.30
C ASN A 30 -1.13 -6.77 -13.47
N LYS A 31 -1.90 -5.68 -13.31
CA LYS A 31 -1.52 -4.54 -12.47
C LYS A 31 -1.37 -4.90 -10.99
N THR A 32 -2.25 -5.76 -10.46
CA THR A 32 -2.16 -6.22 -9.06
C THR A 32 -0.92 -7.08 -8.90
N LYS A 33 -0.71 -8.07 -9.78
CA LYS A 33 0.44 -8.97 -9.73
C LYS A 33 1.78 -8.23 -9.81
N ASN A 34 1.93 -7.32 -10.78
CA ASN A 34 3.17 -6.54 -10.92
C ASN A 34 3.45 -5.66 -9.69
N TYR A 35 2.41 -5.15 -9.03
CA TYR A 35 2.56 -4.35 -7.82
C TYR A 35 2.95 -5.23 -6.63
N GLU A 36 2.36 -6.41 -6.49
CA GLU A 36 2.76 -7.40 -5.49
C GLU A 36 4.24 -7.77 -5.66
N ASP A 37 4.66 -8.13 -6.88
CA ASP A 37 6.06 -8.48 -7.18
C ASP A 37 7.03 -7.33 -6.87
N LEU A 38 6.63 -6.08 -7.16
CA LEU A 38 7.41 -4.88 -6.81
C LEU A 38 7.58 -4.73 -5.30
N ILE A 39 6.52 -4.93 -4.51
CA ILE A 39 6.57 -4.83 -3.05
C ILE A 39 7.54 -5.89 -2.49
N LYS A 40 7.42 -7.13 -2.97
CA LYS A 40 8.27 -8.26 -2.58
C LYS A 40 9.74 -7.95 -2.84
N TRP A 41 10.05 -7.49 -4.05
CA TRP A 41 11.41 -7.12 -4.44
C TRP A 41 11.97 -5.97 -3.62
N LEU A 42 11.16 -4.92 -3.38
CA LEU A 42 11.57 -3.77 -2.55
C LEU A 42 11.86 -4.16 -1.11
N TYR A 43 11.03 -5.03 -0.53
CA TYR A 43 11.23 -5.54 0.82
C TYR A 43 12.53 -6.33 0.88
N GLN A 44 12.68 -7.37 0.06
CA GLN A 44 13.88 -8.23 0.08
C GLN A 44 15.19 -7.49 -0.24
N SER A 45 15.13 -6.46 -1.08
CA SER A 45 16.30 -5.66 -1.47
C SER A 45 16.75 -4.72 -0.35
N LYS A 46 15.81 -4.08 0.36
CA LYS A 46 16.13 -3.10 1.42
C LYS A 46 16.20 -3.72 2.81
N VAL A 47 15.49 -4.82 3.03
CA VAL A 47 15.18 -5.37 4.33
C VAL A 47 15.40 -6.88 4.28
N LYS A 48 16.28 -7.37 5.15
CA LYS A 48 16.52 -8.80 5.36
C LYS A 48 16.12 -9.21 6.77
N HIS A 49 14.90 -8.88 7.15
CA HIS A 49 14.35 -9.20 8.45
C HIS A 49 13.03 -9.93 8.29
N TYR A 50 12.84 -10.90 9.17
CA TYR A 50 11.64 -11.71 9.25
C TYR A 50 11.07 -11.57 10.65
N PHE A 51 9.81 -11.16 10.73
CA PHE A 51 9.10 -10.90 11.96
C PHE A 51 8.44 -12.20 12.47
N GLU A 52 8.80 -12.61 13.67
CA GLU A 52 8.25 -13.81 14.32
C GLU A 52 7.14 -13.49 15.34
N GLY A 53 7.08 -12.24 15.81
CA GLY A 53 6.13 -11.79 16.84
C GLY A 53 4.90 -11.08 16.29
N TYR A 54 4.26 -10.29 17.17
CA TYR A 54 3.14 -9.43 16.81
C TYR A 54 3.61 -8.16 16.12
N ILE A 55 2.97 -7.87 14.99
CA ILE A 55 3.38 -6.80 14.09
C ILE A 55 2.32 -5.71 14.07
N LYS A 56 2.80 -4.47 14.11
CA LYS A 56 2.02 -3.29 13.78
C LYS A 56 2.41 -2.78 12.41
N MET A 57 1.42 -2.62 11.54
CA MET A 57 1.60 -2.11 10.18
C MET A 57 1.06 -0.68 10.08
N THR A 58 1.94 0.27 9.76
CA THR A 58 1.58 1.65 9.47
C THR A 58 1.77 1.97 7.99
N LEU A 59 0.71 2.48 7.35
CA LEU A 59 0.65 2.82 5.93
C LEU A 59 0.33 4.30 5.74
N LYS A 60 1.19 5.03 5.03
CA LYS A 60 0.91 6.38 4.55
C LYS A 60 0.85 6.38 3.03
N CYS A 61 -0.37 6.56 2.52
CA CYS A 61 -0.65 6.54 1.09
C CYS A 61 -0.67 7.97 0.55
N TYR A 62 0.31 8.34 -0.28
CA TYR A 62 0.41 9.65 -0.90
C TYR A 62 -0.04 9.60 -2.35
N TYR A 63 -1.08 10.35 -2.67
CA TYR A 63 -1.66 10.45 -4.00
C TYR A 63 -1.23 11.71 -4.73
N SER A 64 -1.15 11.66 -6.06
CA SER A 64 -0.88 12.87 -6.85
C SER A 64 -1.94 13.94 -6.68
N ILE A 65 -1.47 15.18 -6.67
CA ILE A 65 -2.28 16.38 -6.77
C ILE A 65 -2.54 16.67 -8.25
N ALA A 66 -3.82 16.67 -8.66
CA ALA A 66 -4.16 16.97 -10.05
C ALA A 66 -3.67 18.37 -10.46
N LYS A 67 -3.04 18.46 -11.64
CA LYS A 67 -2.47 19.71 -12.17
C LYS A 67 -3.53 20.79 -12.40
N SER A 68 -4.77 20.40 -12.68
CA SER A 68 -5.92 21.28 -12.90
C SER A 68 -6.45 21.97 -11.64
N ASN A 69 -6.03 21.55 -10.43
CA ASN A 69 -6.46 22.22 -9.20
C ASN A 69 -5.93 23.67 -9.15
N SER A 70 -6.75 24.57 -8.60
CA SER A 70 -6.33 25.95 -8.32
C SER A 70 -5.18 26.00 -7.32
N LYS A 71 -4.39 27.07 -7.33
CA LYS A 71 -3.24 27.25 -6.41
C LYS A 71 -3.64 27.06 -4.94
N LYS A 72 -4.78 27.65 -4.53
CA LYS A 72 -5.34 27.53 -3.18
C LYS A 72 -5.67 26.08 -2.81
N VAL A 73 -6.31 25.33 -3.71
CA VAL A 73 -6.66 23.92 -3.47
C VAL A 73 -5.41 23.04 -3.42
N LYS A 74 -4.39 23.32 -4.25
CA LYS A 74 -3.11 22.59 -4.19
C LYS A 74 -2.43 22.78 -2.85
N GLU A 75 -2.42 23.99 -2.32
CA GLU A 75 -1.84 24.31 -1.02
C GLU A 75 -2.63 23.66 0.13
N GLN A 76 -3.96 23.71 0.10
CA GLN A 76 -4.81 22.99 1.07
C GLN A 76 -4.55 21.47 1.07
N LYS A 77 -4.30 20.88 -0.10
CA LYS A 77 -3.94 19.46 -0.23
C LYS A 77 -2.54 19.16 0.31
N ARG A 78 -1.57 20.05 0.08
CA ARG A 78 -0.20 19.93 0.64
C ARG A 78 -0.18 20.07 2.16
N ASN A 79 -1.00 20.97 2.70
CA ASN A 79 -1.12 21.22 4.14
C ASN A 79 -2.07 20.25 4.86
N ASN A 80 -2.48 19.16 4.20
CA ASN A 80 -3.34 18.11 4.76
C ASN A 80 -4.74 18.57 5.22
N VAL A 81 -5.17 19.78 4.85
CA VAL A 81 -6.52 20.31 5.10
C VAL A 81 -7.54 19.53 4.27
N LEU A 82 -7.19 19.23 3.01
CA LEU A 82 -7.98 18.36 2.15
C LEU A 82 -7.32 17.00 2.03
N ARG A 83 -8.08 15.93 2.31
CA ARG A 83 -7.60 14.54 2.19
C ARG A 83 -8.12 13.86 0.94
N PRO A 84 -7.38 12.87 0.39
CA PRO A 84 -7.83 12.12 -0.77
C PRO A 84 -9.06 11.26 -0.46
N SER A 85 -10.19 11.61 -1.08
CA SER A 85 -11.39 10.78 -1.14
C SER A 85 -11.54 10.15 -2.53
N LYS A 86 -10.50 9.44 -2.98
CA LYS A 86 -10.49 8.73 -4.26
C LYS A 86 -10.09 7.27 -4.08
N LYS A 87 -10.47 6.45 -5.06
CA LYS A 87 -10.01 5.06 -5.19
C LYS A 87 -8.49 5.00 -5.47
N PRO A 88 -7.81 3.90 -5.14
CA PRO A 88 -8.31 2.72 -4.42
C PRO A 88 -8.68 3.00 -2.97
N ASP A 89 -9.64 2.24 -2.44
CA ASP A 89 -10.07 2.32 -1.05
C ASP A 89 -8.95 1.88 -0.10
N ILE A 90 -8.97 2.36 1.15
CA ILE A 90 -7.83 2.21 2.05
C ILE A 90 -7.61 0.75 2.47
N ASP A 91 -8.70 0.01 2.66
CA ASP A 91 -8.74 -1.42 2.92
C ASP A 91 -8.11 -2.22 1.79
N ASN A 92 -8.36 -1.84 0.53
CA ASN A 92 -7.76 -2.52 -0.62
C ASN A 92 -6.24 -2.28 -0.71
N ILE A 93 -5.75 -1.12 -0.25
CA ILE A 93 -4.31 -0.83 -0.19
C ILE A 93 -3.65 -1.61 0.95
N VAL A 94 -4.29 -1.63 2.12
CA VAL A 94 -3.85 -2.47 3.25
C VAL A 94 -3.73 -3.92 2.80
N LYS A 95 -4.78 -4.43 2.15
CA LYS A 95 -4.85 -5.82 1.70
C LYS A 95 -3.76 -6.18 0.69
N ILE A 96 -3.52 -5.37 -0.34
CA ILE A 96 -2.47 -5.69 -1.32
C ILE A 96 -1.08 -5.71 -0.68
N ILE A 97 -0.81 -4.82 0.28
CA ILE A 97 0.49 -4.76 0.96
C ILE A 97 0.66 -5.93 1.91
N ALA A 98 -0.35 -6.25 2.72
CA ALA A 98 -0.31 -7.39 3.62
C ALA A 98 -0.16 -8.71 2.85
N ASP A 99 -0.94 -8.90 1.78
CA ASP A 99 -0.86 -10.09 0.93
C ASP A 99 0.49 -10.21 0.22
N SER A 100 1.10 -9.07 -0.16
CA SER A 100 2.42 -9.06 -0.81
C SER A 100 3.55 -9.43 0.14
N LEU A 101 3.44 -9.06 1.41
CA LEU A 101 4.47 -9.27 2.43
C LEU A 101 4.30 -10.60 3.17
N ASN A 102 3.15 -11.26 2.99
CA ASN A 102 2.92 -12.59 3.55
C ASN A 102 3.98 -13.59 3.06
N GLU A 103 4.42 -14.45 3.96
CA GLU A 103 5.53 -15.41 3.78
C GLU A 103 6.91 -14.78 3.46
N ILE A 104 7.02 -13.45 3.43
CA ILE A 104 8.26 -12.73 3.07
C ILE A 104 8.77 -11.88 4.23
N ALA A 105 7.91 -11.06 4.80
CA ALA A 105 8.23 -10.27 5.98
C ALA A 105 7.88 -11.01 7.27
N TYR A 106 6.86 -11.87 7.23
CA TYR A 106 6.32 -12.64 8.34
C TYR A 106 5.69 -13.94 7.83
N LYS A 107 5.30 -14.83 8.72
CA LYS A 107 4.77 -16.16 8.38
C LYS A 107 3.33 -16.11 7.91
N ASP A 108 2.50 -15.34 8.61
CA ASP A 108 1.08 -15.29 8.35
C ASP A 108 0.53 -13.88 8.61
N ASP A 109 -0.49 -13.46 7.87
CA ASP A 109 -1.13 -12.15 8.02
C ASP A 109 -1.81 -11.99 9.39
N THR A 110 -2.13 -13.12 10.03
CA THR A 110 -2.62 -13.21 11.42
C THR A 110 -1.66 -12.61 12.45
N GLN A 111 -0.38 -12.44 12.12
CA GLN A 111 0.60 -11.76 12.98
C GLN A 111 0.40 -10.23 13.02
N ILE A 112 -0.32 -9.65 12.06
CA ILE A 112 -0.63 -8.22 12.04
C ILE A 112 -1.81 -7.96 12.97
N VAL A 113 -1.53 -7.48 14.18
CA VAL A 113 -2.55 -7.21 15.21
C VAL A 113 -2.96 -5.74 15.27
N GLU A 114 -2.19 -4.84 14.65
CA GLU A 114 -2.55 -3.42 14.56
C GLU A 114 -2.26 -2.88 13.15
N VAL A 115 -3.23 -2.16 12.59
CA VAL A 115 -3.07 -1.46 11.30
C VAL A 115 -3.45 0.01 11.43
N VAL A 116 -2.53 0.89 11.07
CA VAL A 116 -2.77 2.33 10.95
C VAL A 116 -2.60 2.73 9.49
N ALA A 117 -3.69 3.03 8.80
CA ALA A 117 -3.63 3.47 7.41
C ALA A 117 -4.15 4.91 7.25
N SER A 118 -3.48 5.71 6.42
CA SER A 118 -3.84 7.11 6.19
C SER A 118 -3.61 7.55 4.75
N LYS A 119 -4.52 8.37 4.22
CA LYS A 119 -4.44 8.95 2.87
C LYS A 119 -4.00 10.42 2.91
N TYR A 120 -3.03 10.77 2.07
CA TYR A 120 -2.43 12.10 1.95
C TYR A 120 -2.29 12.49 0.48
N TYR A 121 -2.17 13.77 0.20
CA TYR A 121 -1.75 14.25 -1.11
C TYR A 121 -0.26 14.58 -1.11
N SER A 122 0.40 14.40 -2.25
CA SER A 122 1.78 14.83 -2.47
C SER A 122 2.05 15.11 -3.93
N ASP A 123 3.04 15.96 -4.22
CA ASP A 123 3.58 16.11 -5.57
C ASP A 123 4.37 14.85 -6.01
N ARG A 124 4.79 14.01 -5.05
CA ARG A 124 5.47 12.73 -5.29
C ARG A 124 4.61 11.58 -4.77
N PRO A 125 3.79 10.95 -5.63
CA PRO A 125 2.95 9.84 -5.21
C PRO A 125 3.81 8.65 -4.79
N ARG A 126 3.45 8.05 -3.66
CA ARG A 126 4.15 6.91 -3.06
C ARG A 126 3.31 6.27 -1.97
N VAL A 127 3.67 5.06 -1.57
CA VAL A 127 3.19 4.44 -0.34
C VAL A 127 4.38 4.23 0.59
N GLU A 128 4.30 4.78 1.80
CA GLU A 128 5.28 4.52 2.85
C GLU A 128 4.71 3.42 3.74
N VAL A 129 5.46 2.32 3.86
CA VAL A 129 5.12 1.14 4.64
C VAL A 129 6.08 1.05 5.80
N MET A 130 5.53 0.84 6.99
CA MET A 130 6.28 0.68 8.22
C MET A 130 5.75 -0.52 8.96
N LEU A 131 6.64 -1.45 9.29
CA LEU A 131 6.37 -2.62 10.12
C LEU A 131 7.18 -2.48 11.41
N GLU A 132 6.54 -2.73 12.54
CA GLU A 132 7.19 -2.70 13.84
C GLU A 132 6.73 -3.85 14.72
N ASP A 133 7.65 -4.42 15.50
CA ASP A 133 7.30 -5.34 16.58
C ASP A 133 6.62 -4.57 17.69
N ILE A 134 5.56 -5.17 18.24
CA ILE A 134 4.83 -4.63 19.39
C ILE A 134 5.48 -5.06 20.72
N ILE A 135 6.27 -6.14 20.70
CA ILE A 135 6.89 -6.76 21.88
C ILE A 135 8.38 -7.00 21.62
#